data_AF-A0A940H777-F1
#
_entry.id   AF-A0A940H777-F1
#
_cell.length_a   1.000
_cell.length_b   1.000
_cell.length_c   1.000
_cell.angle_alpha   90.00
_cell.angle_beta   90.00
_cell.angle_gamma   90.00
#
_symmetry.space_group_name_H-M   'P 1'
#
loop_
_entity.id
_entity.type
_entity.pdbx_description
1 polymer ?
#
loop_
_entity_poly.entity_id
_entity_poly.type
_entity_poly.pdbx_seq_one_letter_code
_entity_poly.pdbx_strand_id
1 'polypeptide(L)'
;MRAAFWRFAHQRYQTRKPLILADVAAFSWFAFFALVYGAALLAGWVPDVMEALVGILLVGGPLMLGVLHRRIRIEAAKSPDALYRKRLQTNR
;
A
#
# COMPACT_ATOMS: atom_id res chain seq x y z
N MET A 1 -2.53 14.20 7.61
CA MET A 1 -2.52 13.07 6.64
C MET A 1 -3.49 11.93 7.00
N ARG A 2 -3.55 11.48 8.26
CA ARG A 2 -4.42 10.34 8.68
C ARG A 2 -5.92 10.54 8.41
N ALA A 3 -6.43 11.76 8.62
CA ALA A 3 -7.84 12.10 8.35
C ALA A 3 -8.21 12.01 6.86
N ALA A 4 -7.35 12.52 5.97
CA ALA A 4 -7.55 12.46 4.52
C ALA A 4 -7.55 11.02 4.01
N PHE A 5 -6.66 10.17 4.54
CA PHE A 5 -6.63 8.74 4.22
C PHE A 5 -7.94 8.03 4.57
N TRP A 6 -8.46 8.20 5.79
CA TRP A 6 -9.71 7.53 6.19
C TRP A 6 -10.95 8.10 5.50
N ARG A 7 -10.95 9.39 5.14
CA ARG A 7 -11.96 9.97 4.26
C ARG A 7 -11.98 9.28 2.90
N PHE A 8 -10.83 9.12 2.26
CA PHE A 8 -10.70 8.41 0.99
C PHE A 8 -11.13 6.95 1.12
N ALA A 9 -10.64 6.25 2.16
CA ALA A 9 -10.98 4.86 2.42
C ALA A 9 -12.49 4.65 2.57
N HIS A 10 -13.16 5.50 3.35
CA HIS A 10 -14.61 5.46 3.50
C HIS A 10 -15.33 5.72 2.18
N GLN A 11 -15.02 6.82 1.47
CA GLN A 11 -15.66 7.15 0.19
C GLN A 11 -15.54 6.02 -0.84
N ARG A 12 -14.39 5.35 -0.90
CA ARG A 12 -14.07 4.39 -1.95
C ARG A 12 -14.43 2.94 -1.62
N TYR A 13 -14.41 2.56 -0.34
CA TYR A 13 -14.58 1.19 0.13
C TYR A 13 -15.81 0.97 1.04
N GLN A 14 -16.65 2.00 1.27
CA GLN A 14 -17.95 1.77 1.92
C GLN A 14 -18.87 0.91 1.05
N THR A 15 -18.86 1.13 -0.27
CA THR A 15 -19.68 0.37 -1.22
C THR A 15 -18.92 -0.76 -1.92
N ARG A 16 -17.58 -0.70 -1.95
CA ARG A 16 -16.74 -1.71 -2.61
C ARG A 16 -15.97 -2.54 -1.59
N LYS A 17 -16.07 -3.86 -1.68
CA LYS A 17 -15.30 -4.77 -0.82
C LYS A 17 -13.81 -4.71 -1.20
N PRO A 18 -12.90 -4.41 -0.26
CA PRO A 18 -11.47 -4.49 -0.49
C PRO A 18 -11.04 -5.95 -0.70
N LEU A 19 -10.50 -6.25 -1.88
CA LEU A 19 -10.17 -7.61 -2.30
C LEU A 19 -8.80 -8.06 -1.79
N ILE A 20 -8.70 -9.27 -1.26
CA ILE A 20 -7.42 -9.88 -0.83
C ILE A 20 -6.45 -9.99 -2.01
N LEU A 21 -6.96 -10.22 -3.23
CA LEU A 21 -6.13 -10.34 -4.43
C LEU A 21 -5.31 -9.08 -4.70
N ALA A 22 -5.82 -7.89 -4.35
CA ALA A 22 -5.07 -6.65 -4.50
C ALA A 22 -3.89 -6.56 -3.53
N ASP A 23 -4.04 -7.07 -2.29
CA ASP A 23 -2.92 -7.18 -1.35
C ASP A 23 -1.85 -8.12 -1.92
N VAL A 24 -2.27 -9.31 -2.40
CA VAL A 24 -1.37 -10.31 -2.97
C VAL A 24 -0.60 -9.74 -4.16
N ALA A 25 -1.30 -9.12 -5.11
CA ALA A 25 -0.65 -8.53 -6.28
C ALA A 25 0.38 -7.46 -5.89
N ALA A 26 0.04 -6.56 -4.95
CA ALA A 26 0.94 -5.50 -4.51
C ALA A 26 2.18 -6.06 -3.77
N PHE A 27 2.02 -7.07 -2.90
CA PHE A 27 3.14 -7.68 -2.19
C PHE A 27 3.99 -8.57 -3.11
N SER A 28 3.40 -9.28 -4.05
CA SER A 28 4.13 -10.03 -5.08
C SER A 28 4.96 -9.09 -5.96
N TRP A 29 4.40 -7.96 -6.38
CA TRP A 29 5.12 -6.93 -7.12
C TRP A 29 6.30 -6.40 -6.29
N PHE A 30 6.05 -5.98 -5.04
CA PHE A 30 7.11 -5.54 -4.14
C PHE A 30 8.24 -6.58 -4.01
N ALA A 31 7.88 -7.84 -3.74
CA ALA A 31 8.86 -8.92 -3.56
C ALA A 31 9.69 -9.14 -4.83
N PHE A 32 9.06 -9.14 -6.01
CA PHE A 32 9.75 -9.29 -7.28
C PHE A 32 10.81 -8.19 -7.49
N PHE A 33 10.42 -6.92 -7.38
CA PHE A 33 11.36 -5.82 -7.61
C PHE A 33 12.42 -5.73 -6.51
N ALA A 34 12.07 -6.00 -5.25
CA ALA A 34 13.04 -6.03 -4.16
C ALA A 34 14.11 -7.10 -4.39
N LEU A 35 13.72 -8.29 -4.89
CA LEU A 35 14.66 -9.36 -5.24
C LEU A 35 15.54 -8.98 -6.43
N VAL A 36 14.95 -8.45 -7.51
CA VAL A 36 15.70 -8.09 -8.72
C VAL A 36 16.72 -6.98 -8.44
N TYR A 37 16.27 -5.87 -7.84
CA TYR A 37 17.16 -4.74 -7.51
C TYR A 37 18.17 -5.15 -6.43
N GLY A 38 17.75 -5.92 -5.42
CA GLY A 38 18.65 -6.42 -4.38
C GLY A 38 19.75 -7.32 -4.95
N ALA A 39 19.41 -8.25 -5.84
CA ALA A 39 20.37 -9.12 -6.49
C ALA A 39 21.35 -8.33 -7.38
N ALA A 40 20.86 -7.34 -8.13
CA ALA A 40 21.72 -6.49 -8.96
C ALA A 40 22.74 -5.71 -8.11
N LEU A 41 22.30 -5.11 -6.99
CA LEU A 41 23.19 -4.43 -6.05
C LEU A 41 24.24 -5.39 -5.45
N LEU A 42 23.83 -6.61 -5.07
CA LEU A 42 24.75 -7.64 -4.57
C LEU A 42 25.74 -8.12 -5.64
N ALA A 43 25.37 -8.05 -6.92
CA ALA A 43 26.24 -8.35 -8.06
C ALA A 43 27.20 -7.20 -8.43
N GLY A 44 27.19 -6.09 -7.67
CA GLY A 44 28.10 -4.96 -7.88
C GLY A 44 27.57 -3.88 -8.83
N TRP A 45 26.29 -3.91 -9.19
CA TRP A 45 25.66 -2.79 -9.90
C TRP A 45 25.60 -1.57 -8.99
N VAL A 46 26.06 -0.42 -9.51
CA VAL A 46 26.04 0.87 -8.81
C VAL A 46 25.06 1.77 -9.56
N PRO A 47 23.80 1.91 -9.09
CA PRO A 47 22.80 2.70 -9.77
C PRO A 47 23.16 4.19 -9.73
N ASP A 48 22.85 4.90 -10.81
CA ASP A 48 22.83 6.36 -10.77
C ASP A 48 21.63 6.88 -9.94
N VAL A 49 21.56 8.19 -9.76
CA VAL A 49 20.49 8.82 -8.95
C VAL A 49 19.09 8.53 -9.52
N MET A 50 18.94 8.51 -10.84
CA MET A 50 17.63 8.27 -11.48
C MET A 50 17.24 6.79 -11.36
N GLU A 51 18.17 5.87 -11.59
CA GLU A 51 17.96 4.44 -11.41
C GLU A 51 17.61 4.09 -9.96
N ALA A 52 18.26 4.73 -8.99
CA ALA A 52 17.95 4.58 -7.57
C ALA A 52 16.53 5.08 -7.25
N LEU A 53 16.12 6.24 -7.78
CA LEU A 53 14.77 6.78 -7.60
C LEU A 53 13.70 5.87 -8.22
N VAL A 54 13.96 5.33 -9.41
CA VAL A 54 13.08 4.37 -10.07
C VAL A 54 12.97 3.09 -9.25
N GLY A 55 14.09 2.56 -8.75
CA GLY A 55 14.10 1.40 -7.87
C GLY A 55 13.28 1.62 -6.60
N ILE A 56 13.48 2.76 -5.93
CA ILE A 56 12.72 3.14 -4.74
C ILE A 56 11.22 3.24 -5.05
N LEU A 57 10.83 3.79 -6.21
CA LEU A 57 9.43 3.89 -6.59
C LEU A 57 8.82 2.52 -6.90
N LEU A 58 9.53 1.66 -7.63
CA LEU A 58 9.08 0.32 -8.04
C LEU A 58 9.02 -0.67 -6.86
N VAL A 59 9.83 -0.47 -5.83
CA VAL A 59 9.81 -1.27 -4.60
C VAL A 59 8.85 -0.64 -3.57
N GLY A 60 9.07 0.63 -3.24
CA GLY A 60 8.36 1.35 -2.19
C GLY A 60 6.90 1.65 -2.51
N GLY A 61 6.58 1.97 -3.77
CA GLY A 61 5.21 2.26 -4.20
C GLY A 61 4.26 1.10 -3.95
N PRO A 62 4.50 -0.10 -4.50
CA PRO A 62 3.69 -1.29 -4.27
C PRO A 62 3.62 -1.68 -2.78
N LEU A 63 4.73 -1.58 -2.05
CA LEU A 63 4.75 -1.84 -0.62
C LEU A 63 3.80 -0.91 0.14
N MET A 64 3.91 0.39 -0.11
CA MET A 64 3.06 1.40 0.52
C MET A 64 1.58 1.18 0.17
N LEU A 65 1.27 0.94 -1.11
CA LEU A 65 -0.09 0.66 -1.56
C LEU A 65 -0.65 -0.61 -0.91
N GLY A 66 0.11 -1.71 -0.86
CA GLY A 66 -0.29 -2.96 -0.24
C GLY A 66 -0.55 -2.81 1.26
N VAL A 67 0.32 -2.10 1.99
CA VAL A 67 0.13 -1.83 3.43
C VAL A 67 -1.12 -0.97 3.67
N LEU A 68 -1.33 0.08 2.89
CA LEU A 68 -2.49 0.96 3.02
C LEU A 68 -3.79 0.21 2.69
N HIS A 69 -3.82 -0.55 1.60
CA HIS A 69 -4.97 -1.35 1.20
C HIS A 69 -5.30 -2.42 2.26
N ARG A 70 -4.29 -3.13 2.77
CA ARG A 70 -4.45 -4.11 3.85
C ARG A 70 -5.04 -3.47 5.11
N ARG A 71 -4.60 -2.26 5.48
CA ARG A 71 -5.18 -1.51 6.62
C ARG A 71 -6.66 -1.21 6.42
N ILE A 72 -7.06 -0.81 5.21
CA ILE A 72 -8.48 -0.58 4.87
C ILE A 72 -9.27 -1.87 4.99
N ARG A 73 -8.75 -2.97 4.43
CA ARG A 73 -9.41 -4.29 4.49
C ARG A 73 -9.63 -4.78 5.91
N ILE A 74 -8.59 -4.72 6.74
CA ILE A 74 -8.67 -5.15 8.16
C ILE A 74 -9.69 -4.29 8.91
N GLU A 75 -9.71 -2.97 8.69
CA GLU A 75 -10.68 -2.11 9.37
C GLU A 75 -12.11 -2.37 8.88
N ALA A 76 -12.32 -2.50 7.57
CA ALA A 76 -13.62 -2.78 6.96
C ALA A 76 -14.21 -4.13 7.42
N ALA A 77 -13.37 -5.12 7.71
CA ALA A 77 -13.80 -6.42 8.21
C ALA A 77 -14.36 -6.41 9.64
N LYS A 78 -14.15 -5.34 10.42
CA LYS A 78 -14.59 -5.28 11.82
C LYS A 78 -16.10 -5.13 11.99
N SER A 79 -16.75 -4.33 11.12
CA SER A 79 -18.19 -4.09 11.14
C SER A 79 -18.62 -3.33 9.88
N PRO A 80 -19.89 -3.39 9.44
CA PRO A 80 -20.39 -2.63 8.30
C PRO A 80 -20.05 -1.13 8.33
N ASP A 81 -20.13 -0.51 9.51
CA ASP A 81 -19.86 0.92 9.69
C ASP A 81 -18.45 1.24 10.19
N ALA A 82 -17.51 0.28 10.16
CA ALA A 82 -16.18 0.45 10.76
C ALA A 82 -15.41 1.63 10.14
N LEU A 83 -15.44 1.73 8.79
CA LEU A 83 -14.77 2.82 8.07
C LEU A 83 -15.40 4.20 8.38
N TYR A 84 -16.72 4.25 8.53
CA TYR A 84 -17.42 5.49 8.90
C TYR A 84 -17.03 5.95 10.30
N ARG A 85 -17.06 5.04 11.28
CA ARG A 85 -16.62 5.31 12.65
C ARG A 85 -15.15 5.74 12.69
N LYS A 86 -14.28 5.10 11.90
CA LYS A 86 -12.86 5.44 11.84
C LYS A 86 -12.62 6.84 11.28
N ARG A 87 -13.38 7.23 10.26
CA ARG A 87 -13.37 8.59 9.71
C ARG A 87 -13.76 9.61 10.78
N LEU A 88 -14.85 9.39 11.51
CA LEU A 88 -15.30 10.31 12.57
C LEU A 88 -14.28 10.46 13.69
N GLN A 89 -13.68 9.36 14.14
CA GLN A 89 -12.65 9.36 15.18
C GLN A 89 -11.38 10.12 14.78
N THR A 90 -11.03 10.14 13.49
CA THR A 90 -9.79 10.77 13.02
C THR A 90 -10.00 12.22 12.56
N ASN A 91 -11.25 12.71 12.55
CA ASN A 91 -11.62 14.08 12.21
C ASN A 91 -11.81 14.99 13.45
N ARG A 92 -11.81 14.41 14.65
CA ARG A 92 -11.64 15.15 15.92
C ARG A 92 -10.17 15.39 16.17
#